data_AF-A0A953PVA5-F1
#
_entry.id   AF-A0A953PVA5-F1
#
_cell.length_a   1.000
_cell.length_b   1.000
_cell.length_c   1.000
_cell.angle_alpha   90.00
_cell.angle_beta   90.00
_cell.angle_gamma   90.00
#
_symmetry.space_group_name_H-M   'P 1'
#
loop_
_entity.id
_entity.type
_entity.pdbx_description
1 polymer ?
#
loop_
_entity_poly.entity_id
_entity_poly.type
_entity_poly.pdbx_seq_one_letter_code
_entity_poly.pdbx_strand_id
1 'polypeptide(L)' 'RTNRVVVAHEDQLMCGFGAEIAARIGGELFEHLDAPVRRVGALNTPVAYCPDLEEAILPQSSDVLKAIRETARY' A
#
# COMPACT_ATOMS: atom_id res chain seq x y z
N ARG A 1 17.49 11.40 0.18
CA ARG A 1 16.96 10.35 -0.73
C ARG A 1 16.57 9.16 0.16
N THR A 2 15.38 8.57 0.00
CA THR A 2 14.75 7.69 1.02
C THR A 2 14.93 6.18 0.78
N ASN A 3 15.21 5.76 -0.47
CA ASN A 3 15.44 4.36 -0.91
C ASN A 3 14.38 3.32 -0.49
N ARG A 4 13.24 3.76 0.05
CA ARG A 4 12.15 2.96 0.59
C ARG A 4 10.84 3.63 0.19
N VAL A 5 9.86 2.83 -0.23
CA VAL A 5 8.59 3.33 -0.75
C VAL A 5 7.42 2.53 -0.20
N VAL A 6 6.38 3.26 0.22
CA VAL A 6 5.05 2.74 0.53
C VAL A 6 4.05 3.44 -0.38
N VAL A 7 3.25 2.67 -1.12
CA VAL A 7 2.15 3.19 -1.94
C VAL A 7 0.85 2.96 -1.19
N ALA A 8 0.12 4.03 -0.87
CA ALA A 8 -1.17 3.96 -0.19
C ALA A 8 -2.27 4.57 -1.07
N HIS A 9 -3.42 3.89 -1.18
CA HIS A 9 -4.60 4.37 -1.89
C HIS A 9 -5.87 3.75 -1.32
N GLU A 10 -7.04 4.35 -1.52
CA GLU A 10 -8.32 3.83 -0.98
C GLU A 10 -8.90 2.68 -1.80
N ASP A 11 -8.49 2.52 -3.06
CA ASP A 11 -9.00 1.46 -3.93
C ASP A 11 -8.48 0.06 -3.53
N GLN A 12 -9.06 -0.99 -4.11
CA GLN A 12 -8.72 -2.38 -3.83
C GLN A 12 -7.24 -2.68 -4.09
N LEU A 13 -6.64 -3.45 -3.18
CA LEU A 13 -5.24 -3.82 -3.28
C LEU A 13 -4.96 -4.73 -4.49
N MET A 14 -5.89 -5.62 -4.84
CA MET A 14 -5.77 -6.49 -6.01
C MET A 14 -6.10 -5.69 -7.28
N CYS A 15 -5.23 -5.77 -8.29
CA CYS A 15 -5.41 -5.13 -9.60
C CYS A 15 -5.68 -3.60 -9.57
N GLY A 16 -5.48 -2.94 -8.43
CA GLY A 16 -5.63 -1.49 -8.29
C GLY A 16 -4.42 -0.70 -8.79
N PHE A 17 -4.57 0.61 -8.88
CA PHE A 17 -3.55 1.52 -9.42
C PHE A 17 -2.20 1.43 -8.71
N GLY A 18 -2.19 1.14 -7.40
CA GLY A 18 -0.94 0.95 -6.65
C GLY A 18 -0.10 -0.23 -7.13
N ALA A 19 -0.69 -1.22 -7.81
CA ALA A 19 0.05 -2.34 -8.41
C ALA A 19 0.94 -1.86 -9.57
N GLU A 20 0.43 -1.00 -10.45
CA GLU A 20 1.19 -0.44 -11.57
C GLU A 20 2.33 0.44 -11.07
N ILE A 21 2.09 1.29 -10.07
CA ILE A 21 3.15 2.12 -9.45
C ILE A 21 4.25 1.21 -8.89
N ALA A 22 3.90 0.18 -8.13
CA ALA A 22 4.89 -0.72 -7.53
C ALA A 22 5.65 -1.52 -8.59
N ALA A 23 4.99 -1.94 -9.68
CA ALA A 23 5.62 -2.62 -10.79
C ALA A 23 6.66 -1.74 -11.49
N ARG A 24 6.33 -0.46 -11.77
CA ARG A 24 7.28 0.49 -12.36
C ARG A 24 8.46 0.77 -11.45
N ILE A 25 8.22 1.01 -10.16
CA ILE A 25 9.31 1.24 -9.20
C ILE A 25 10.21 0.00 -9.11
N GLY A 26 9.63 -1.19 -9.03
CA GLY A 26 10.37 -2.44 -9.00
C GLY A 26 11.13 -2.74 -10.30
N GLY A 27 10.64 -2.30 -11.46
CA GLY A 27 11.28 -2.49 -12.76
C GLY A 27 12.35 -1.45 -13.08
N GLU A 28 12.09 -0.17 -12.80
CA GLU A 28 12.93 0.96 -13.21
C GLU A 28 13.93 1.39 -12.13
N LEU A 29 13.66 1.13 -10.86
CA LEU A 29 14.42 1.66 -9.72
C LEU A 29 14.95 0.57 -8.77
N PHE A 30 15.00 -0.69 -9.21
CA PHE A 30 15.36 -1.84 -8.37
C PHE A 30 16.68 -1.64 -7.61
N GLU A 31 17.71 -1.13 -8.28
CA GLU A 31 19.04 -0.90 -7.71
C GLU A 31 19.08 0.19 -6.61
N HIS A 32 18.02 0.98 -6.49
CA HIS A 32 17.90 2.06 -5.50
C HIS A 32 17.01 1.69 -4.31
N LEU A 33 16.44 0.48 -4.28
CA LEU A 33 15.55 0.03 -3.22
C LEU A 33 16.32 -0.71 -2.12
N ASP A 34 16.25 -0.18 -0.90
CA ASP A 34 16.77 -0.85 0.30
C ASP A 34 15.74 -1.81 0.91
N ALA A 35 14.48 -1.76 0.46
CA ALA A 35 13.37 -2.56 0.96
C ALA A 35 12.35 -2.83 -0.17
N PRO A 36 11.57 -3.92 -0.10
CA PRO A 36 10.50 -4.16 -1.07
C PRO A 36 9.45 -3.04 -1.03
N VAL A 37 8.93 -2.66 -2.20
CA VAL A 37 7.83 -1.68 -2.29
C VAL A 37 6.60 -2.25 -1.59
N ARG A 38 6.17 -1.61 -0.49
CA ARG A 38 4.94 -1.99 0.21
C ARG A 38 3.74 -1.26 -0.38
N ARG A 39 2.59 -1.91 -0.37
CA ARG A 39 1.31 -1.36 -0.81
C ARG A 39 0.29 -1.49 0.30
N VAL A 40 -0.52 -0.45 0.48
CA VAL A 40 -1.64 -0.38 1.42
C VAL A 40 -2.87 0.05 0.63
N GLY A 41 -3.94 -0.72 0.71
CA GLY A 41 -5.18 -0.48 -0.02
C GLY A 41 -6.35 -1.23 0.60
N ALA A 42 -7.54 -1.02 0.06
CA ALA A 42 -8.74 -1.65 0.57
C ALA A 42 -8.77 -3.17 0.32
N LEU A 43 -9.62 -3.86 1.08
CA LEU A 43 -9.93 -5.27 0.87
C LEU A 43 -10.56 -5.51 -0.50
N ASN A 44 -10.43 -6.73 -1.02
CA ASN A 44 -10.98 -7.13 -2.32
C ASN A 44 -12.48 -7.45 -2.23
N THR A 45 -13.26 -6.48 -1.76
CA THR A 45 -14.70 -6.57 -1.58
C THR A 45 -15.36 -5.25 -2.01
N PRO A 46 -16.65 -5.25 -2.37
CA PRO A 46 -17.41 -4.01 -2.48
C PRO A 46 -17.39 -3.25 -1.15
N VAL A 47 -17.36 -1.92 -1.22
CA VAL A 47 -17.42 -1.07 -0.02
C VAL A 47 -18.84 -1.13 0.56
N ALA A 48 -18.93 -1.42 1.86
CA ALA A 48 -20.20 -1.54 2.56
C ALA A 48 -20.67 -0.16 3.06
N TYR A 49 -21.99 0.04 3.15
CA TYR A 49 -22.57 1.26 3.72
C TYR A 49 -22.51 1.29 5.26
N CYS A 50 -22.53 0.12 5.91
CA CYS A 50 -22.46 0.04 7.37
C CYS A 50 -21.10 0.60 7.83
N PRO A 51 -21.05 1.62 8.71
CA PRO A 51 -19.80 2.30 9.08
C PRO A 51 -18.72 1.35 9.59
N ASP A 52 -19.08 0.40 10.45
CA ASP A 52 -18.13 -0.58 11.01
C ASP A 52 -17.52 -1.48 9.92
N LEU A 53 -18.29 -1.78 8.86
CA LEU A 53 -17.81 -2.57 7.74
C LEU A 53 -17.01 -1.73 6.74
N GLU A 54 -17.41 -0.48 6.51
CA GLU A 54 -16.65 0.46 5.69
C GLU A 54 -15.25 0.68 6.27
N GLU A 55 -15.16 0.94 7.58
CA GLU A 55 -13.90 1.13 8.29
C GLU A 55 -12.99 -0.11 8.21
N ALA A 56 -13.58 -1.31 8.25
CA ALA A 56 -12.85 -2.56 8.11
C ALA A 56 -12.37 -2.84 6.66
N ILE A 57 -13.05 -2.29 5.66
CA ILE A 57 -12.73 -2.48 4.23
C ILE A 57 -11.68 -1.46 3.77
N LEU A 58 -11.83 -0.20 4.17
CA LEU A 58 -10.95 0.89 3.76
C LEU A 58 -9.67 0.91 4.61
N PRO A 59 -8.52 1.26 4.01
CA PRO A 59 -7.27 1.35 4.74
C PRO A 59 -7.31 2.53 5.72
N GLN A 60 -6.89 2.28 6.96
CA GLN A 60 -6.80 3.30 7.99
C GLN A 60 -5.39 3.89 8.07
N SER A 61 -5.27 5.06 8.69
CA SER A 61 -3.95 5.70 8.91
C SER A 61 -3.01 4.83 9.74
N SER A 62 -3.54 3.98 10.62
CA SER A 62 -2.79 2.97 11.37
C SER A 62 -2.15 1.91 10.47
N ASP A 63 -2.82 1.48 9.40
CA ASP A 63 -2.31 0.51 8.43
C ASP A 63 -1.14 1.10 7.65
N VAL A 64 -1.26 2.36 7.23
CA VAL A 64 -0.18 3.10 6.55
C VAL A 64 1.03 3.26 7.49
N LEU A 65 0.80 3.65 8.73
CA LEU A 65 1.86 3.79 9.73
C LEU A 65 2.58 2.46 10.01
N LYS A 66 1.83 1.36 10.10
CA LYS A 66 2.37 0.01 10.25
C LYS A 66 3.26 -0.33 9.05
N ALA A 67 2.78 -0.14 7.83
CA ALA A 67 3.56 -0.40 6.62
C ALA A 67 4.84 0.43 6.54
N ILE A 68 4.78 1.72 6.93
CA ILE A 68 5.97 2.60 7.00
C ILE A 68 6.99 2.03 7.99
N ARG A 69 6.56 1.67 9.21
CA ARG A 69 7.45 1.14 10.26
C ARG A 69 8.09 -0.19 9.86
N GLU A 70 7.33 -1.08 9.22
CA GLU A 70 7.85 -2.35 8.70
C GLU A 70 8.87 -2.13 7.58
N THR A 71 8.58 -1.23 6.64
CA THR A 71 9.49 -0.91 5.52
C THR A 71 10.77 -0.22 6.01
N ALA A 72 10.66 0.64 7.02
CA ALA A 72 11.82 1.34 7.59
C ALA A 72 12.78 0.43 8.37
N ARG A 73 12.32 -0.75 8.80
CA ARG A 73 13.11 -1.72 9.58
C ARG A 73 13.77 -2.82 8.74
N TYR A 74 13.46 -2.90 7.45
CA TYR A 74 14.08 -3.82 6.51
C TYR A 74 15.54 -3.41 6.25
#